data_AF-A0A3D1CLJ3-F1
#
_entry.id   AF-A0A3D1CLJ3-F1
#
_cell.length_a   1.000
_cell.length_b   1.000
_cell.length_c   1.000
_cell.angle_alpha   90.00
_cell.angle_beta   90.00
_cell.angle_gamma   90.00
#
_symmetry.space_group_name_H-M   'P 1'
#
loop_
_entity.id
_entity.type
_entity.pdbx_description
1 polymer ?
#
loop_
_entity_poly.entity_id
_entity_poly.type
_entity_poly.pdbx_seq_one_letter_code
_entity_poly.pdbx_strand_id
1 'polypeptide(L)'
;MLEDNIIKFAKMRLEVLRNMSKNFIELQDVLSLYYEIRGLTELRKLSPCCLSDGAINELILAENLANLTMRNVNPEAIKIRTEQGMRFDEYTLMSERGLADLIFKEGGRFNNPDAVSVAIHRGIIDDVKNERACYERIERQERNNTES
;
A
#
# COMPACT_ATOMS: atom_id res chain seq x y z
N MET A 1 -11.53 -7.35 -18.87
CA MET A 1 -10.61 -8.42 -19.32
C MET A 1 -9.15 -7.96 -19.34
N LEU A 2 -8.78 -6.92 -20.10
CA LEU A 2 -7.40 -6.40 -20.09
C LEU A 2 -7.06 -5.73 -18.76
N GLU A 3 -7.92 -4.84 -18.25
CA GLU A 3 -7.73 -4.19 -16.95
C GLU A 3 -7.57 -5.21 -15.81
N ASP A 4 -8.46 -6.20 -15.74
CA ASP A 4 -8.43 -7.27 -14.75
C ASP A 4 -7.10 -8.04 -14.78
N ASN A 5 -6.56 -8.28 -15.98
CA ASN A 5 -5.27 -8.94 -16.14
C ASN A 5 -4.12 -8.06 -15.63
N ILE A 6 -4.11 -6.77 -15.94
CA ILE A 6 -3.08 -5.83 -15.46
C ILE A 6 -3.10 -5.78 -13.93
N ILE A 7 -4.29 -5.62 -13.34
CA ILE A 7 -4.46 -5.60 -11.88
C ILE A 7 -4.01 -6.93 -11.26
N LYS A 8 -4.44 -8.06 -11.83
CA LYS A 8 -4.04 -9.40 -11.37
C LYS A 8 -2.52 -9.56 -11.41
N PHE A 9 -1.86 -9.17 -12.49
CA PHE A 9 -0.41 -9.25 -12.61
C PHE A 9 0.31 -8.35 -11.62
N ALA A 10 -0.17 -7.12 -11.39
CA ALA A 10 0.39 -6.21 -10.41
C ALA A 10 0.26 -6.79 -8.98
N LYS A 11 -0.91 -7.32 -8.61
CA LYS A 11 -1.16 -7.94 -7.31
C LYS A 11 -0.30 -9.19 -7.08
N MET A 12 -0.22 -10.08 -8.06
CA MET A 12 0.62 -11.29 -7.98
C MET A 12 2.10 -10.93 -7.76
N ARG A 13 2.61 -9.95 -8.51
CA ARG A 13 4.00 -9.49 -8.36
C ARG A 13 4.25 -8.82 -7.02
N LEU A 14 3.29 -8.03 -6.53
CA LEU A 14 3.39 -7.41 -5.20
C LEU A 14 3.44 -8.47 -4.09
N GLU A 15 2.66 -9.55 -4.21
CA GLU A 15 2.71 -10.66 -3.25
C GLU A 15 4.08 -11.33 -3.25
N VAL A 16 4.64 -11.60 -4.43
CA VAL A 16 6.00 -12.13 -4.57
C VAL A 16 7.00 -11.16 -3.95
N LEU A 17 6.93 -9.85 -4.25
CA LEU A 17 7.84 -8.84 -3.70
C LEU A 17 7.83 -8.83 -2.17
N ARG A 18 6.64 -8.88 -1.57
CA ARG A 18 6.46 -8.95 -0.11
C ARG A 18 7.10 -10.21 0.46
N ASN A 19 6.89 -11.37 -0.16
CA ASN A 19 7.50 -12.62 0.30
C ASN A 19 9.03 -12.60 0.18
N MET A 20 9.57 -12.08 -0.94
CA MET A 20 11.01 -11.95 -1.15
C MET A 20 11.64 -10.99 -0.15
N SER A 21 10.98 -9.86 0.12
CA SER A 21 11.46 -8.85 1.09
C SER A 21 11.56 -9.39 2.51
N LYS A 22 10.65 -10.29 2.92
CA LYS A 22 10.66 -10.93 4.24
C LYS A 22 11.73 -12.00 4.37
N ASN A 23 12.05 -12.67 3.28
CA ASN A 23 12.98 -13.80 3.24
C ASN A 23 14.43 -13.40 2.92
N PHE A 24 14.74 -12.09 2.92
CA PHE A 24 16.08 -11.54 2.67
C PHE A 24 16.74 -12.08 1.39
N ILE A 25 15.97 -12.13 0.29
CA ILE A 25 16.50 -12.48 -1.04
C ILE A 25 17.40 -11.36 -1.57
N GLU A 26 18.28 -11.67 -2.53
CA GLU A 26 19.18 -10.72 -3.16
C GLU A 26 18.46 -9.43 -3.59
N LEU A 27 19.04 -8.28 -3.23
CA LEU A 27 18.48 -6.95 -3.52
C LEU A 27 18.18 -6.75 -5.01
N GLN A 28 18.97 -7.36 -5.89
CA GLN A 28 18.80 -7.24 -7.33
C GLN A 28 17.48 -7.86 -7.81
N ASP A 29 17.09 -9.03 -7.30
CA ASP A 29 15.84 -9.67 -7.70
C ASP A 29 14.63 -8.89 -7.16
N VAL A 30 14.75 -8.39 -5.93
CA VAL A 30 13.75 -7.52 -5.31
C VAL A 30 13.56 -6.23 -6.13
N LEU A 31 14.66 -5.61 -6.59
CA LEU A 31 14.62 -4.43 -7.44
C LEU A 31 14.00 -4.71 -8.82
N SER A 32 14.36 -5.81 -9.45
CA SER A 32 13.77 -6.22 -10.75
C SER A 32 12.25 -6.32 -10.65
N LEU A 33 11.76 -7.02 -9.63
CA LEU A 33 10.33 -7.22 -9.42
C LEU A 33 9.61 -5.90 -9.09
N TYR A 34 10.25 -5.02 -8.32
CA TYR A 34 9.73 -3.68 -8.07
C TYR A 34 9.56 -2.86 -9.36
N TYR A 35 10.55 -2.88 -10.26
CA TYR A 35 10.44 -2.19 -11.55
C TYR A 35 9.39 -2.80 -12.48
N GLU A 36 9.15 -4.11 -12.42
CA GLU A 36 8.04 -4.75 -13.15
C GLU A 36 6.68 -4.25 -12.66
N ILE A 37 6.47 -4.16 -11.34
CA ILE A 37 5.25 -3.58 -10.77
C ILE A 37 5.11 -2.14 -11.24
N ARG A 38 6.17 -1.34 -11.14
CA ARG A 38 6.16 0.06 -11.57
C ARG A 38 5.73 0.16 -13.04
N GLY A 39 6.34 -0.61 -13.93
CA GLY A 39 5.98 -0.64 -15.36
C GLY A 39 4.51 -0.93 -15.62
N LEU A 40 3.91 -1.86 -14.88
CA LEU A 40 2.47 -2.14 -14.97
C LEU A 40 1.61 -0.97 -14.47
N THR A 41 2.02 -0.34 -13.36
CA THR A 41 1.25 0.76 -12.78
C THR A 41 1.38 2.07 -13.56
N GLU A 42 2.47 2.28 -14.31
CA GLU A 42 2.65 3.44 -15.21
C GLU A 42 1.64 3.46 -16.36
N LEU A 43 1.02 2.32 -16.71
CA LEU A 43 -0.03 2.25 -17.73
C LEU A 43 -1.20 3.20 -17.46
N ARG A 44 -1.47 3.51 -16.18
CA ARG A 44 -2.51 4.47 -15.80
C ARG A 44 -2.20 5.93 -16.17
N LYS A 45 -0.93 6.24 -16.48
CA LYS A 45 -0.48 7.59 -16.86
C LYS A 45 -0.41 7.78 -18.37
N LEU A 46 -0.68 6.74 -19.15
CA LEU A 46 -0.73 6.83 -20.61
C LEU A 46 -1.89 7.71 -21.05
N SER A 47 -1.69 8.44 -22.16
CA SER A 47 -2.74 9.27 -22.78
C SER A 47 -3.04 8.77 -24.20
N PRO A 48 -4.30 8.44 -24.53
CA PRO A 48 -5.46 8.43 -23.63
C PRO A 48 -5.40 7.28 -22.62
N CYS A 49 -5.80 7.54 -21.37
CA CYS A 49 -5.93 6.49 -20.36
C CYS A 49 -7.23 5.74 -20.62
N CYS A 50 -7.12 4.44 -20.92
CA CYS A 50 -8.24 3.56 -21.20
C CYS A 50 -8.57 2.62 -20.03
N LEU A 51 -8.12 2.98 -18.82
CA LEU A 51 -8.41 2.27 -17.58
C LEU A 51 -9.58 2.93 -16.84
N SER A 52 -10.47 2.12 -16.27
CA SER A 52 -11.50 2.57 -15.33
C SER A 52 -10.92 3.17 -14.04
N ASP A 53 -11.65 4.06 -13.37
CA ASP A 53 -11.24 4.63 -12.07
C ASP A 53 -10.95 3.55 -11.02
N GLY A 54 -11.72 2.45 -11.04
CA GLY A 54 -11.47 1.29 -10.19
C GLY A 54 -10.12 0.65 -10.46
N ALA A 55 -9.78 0.43 -11.73
CA ALA A 55 -8.48 -0.10 -12.12
C ALA A 55 -7.33 0.83 -11.77
N ILE A 56 -7.51 2.14 -11.97
CA ILE A 56 -6.53 3.16 -11.58
C ILE A 56 -6.25 3.11 -10.08
N ASN A 57 -7.29 3.06 -9.25
CA ASN A 57 -7.16 2.98 -7.80
C ASN A 57 -6.41 1.71 -7.35
N GLU A 58 -6.72 0.56 -7.96
CA GLU A 58 -6.03 -0.71 -7.68
C GLU A 58 -4.54 -0.65 -8.04
N LEU A 59 -4.19 0.01 -9.15
CA LEU A 59 -2.80 0.19 -9.55
C LEU A 59 -2.05 1.19 -8.66
N ILE A 60 -2.71 2.25 -8.19
CA ILE A 60 -2.15 3.17 -7.20
C ILE A 60 -1.84 2.40 -5.90
N LEU A 61 -2.78 1.59 -5.41
CA LEU A 61 -2.55 0.77 -4.23
C LEU A 61 -1.38 -0.20 -4.42
N ALA A 62 -1.30 -0.86 -5.58
CA ALA A 62 -0.20 -1.77 -5.88
C ALA A 62 1.17 -1.06 -5.88
N GLU A 63 1.28 0.11 -6.48
CA GLU A 63 2.51 0.92 -6.49
C GLU A 63 2.88 1.38 -5.08
N ASN A 64 1.92 1.92 -4.32
CA ASN A 64 2.17 2.42 -2.98
C ASN A 64 2.68 1.31 -2.04
N LEU A 65 2.07 0.13 -2.11
CA LEU A 65 2.50 -1.02 -1.31
C LEU A 65 3.87 -1.55 -1.74
N ALA A 66 4.20 -1.48 -3.03
CA ALA A 66 5.54 -1.81 -3.52
C ALA A 66 6.58 -0.80 -3.01
N ASN A 67 6.26 0.50 -3.05
CA ASN A 67 7.10 1.56 -2.49
C ASN A 67 7.36 1.35 -0.99
N LEU A 68 6.31 1.10 -0.21
CA LEU A 68 6.43 0.83 1.24
C LEU A 68 7.27 -0.43 1.52
N THR A 69 7.10 -1.49 0.72
CA THR A 69 7.90 -2.73 0.85
C THR A 69 9.38 -2.46 0.58
N MET A 70 9.68 -1.73 -0.49
CA MET A 70 11.06 -1.39 -0.86
C MET A 70 11.74 -0.46 0.14
N ARG A 71 11.00 0.46 0.77
CA ARG A 71 11.54 1.32 1.84
C ARG A 71 12.01 0.51 3.05
N ASN A 72 11.37 -0.62 3.35
CA ASN A 72 11.81 -1.54 4.41
C ASN A 72 13.08 -2.30 4.03
N VAL A 73 13.21 -2.73 2.76
CA VAL A 73 14.36 -3.51 2.28
C VAL A 73 15.60 -2.65 2.07
N ASN A 74 15.41 -1.49 1.44
CA ASN A 74 16.49 -0.56 1.16
C ASN A 74 15.94 0.88 1.27
N PRO A 75 16.06 1.50 2.46
CA PRO A 75 15.63 2.88 2.68
C PRO A 75 16.25 3.88 1.70
N GLU A 76 17.45 3.58 1.19
CA GLU A 76 18.19 4.41 0.25
C GLU A 76 17.83 4.13 -1.22
N ALA A 77 17.28 2.95 -1.56
CA ALA A 77 16.81 2.65 -2.91
C ALA A 77 15.61 3.52 -3.29
N ILE A 78 14.78 3.85 -2.30
CA ILE A 78 13.68 4.81 -2.44
C ILE A 78 14.06 6.05 -1.64
N LYS A 79 15.13 6.72 -2.07
CA LYS A 79 15.51 8.06 -1.61
C LYS A 79 14.56 9.15 -2.14
N ILE A 80 13.29 8.84 -2.21
CA ILE A 80 12.29 9.70 -2.82
C ILE A 80 11.77 10.63 -1.72
N ARG A 81 12.42 11.79 -1.57
CA ARG A 81 11.85 12.99 -0.92
C ARG A 81 10.76 13.60 -1.81
N THR A 82 9.82 12.79 -2.29
CA THR A 82 8.60 13.29 -2.91
C THR A 82 7.58 13.58 -1.83
N GLU A 83 6.61 14.40 -2.19
CA GLU A 83 5.42 14.66 -1.38
C GLU A 83 4.76 13.35 -0.90
N GLN A 84 4.68 12.33 -1.77
CA GLN A 84 4.17 11.00 -1.40
C GLN A 84 5.03 10.31 -0.33
N GLY A 85 6.37 10.37 -0.46
CA GLY A 85 7.27 9.81 0.55
C GLY A 85 7.08 10.45 1.93
N MET A 86 6.89 11.77 1.96
CA MET A 86 6.60 12.52 3.20
C MET A 86 5.25 12.13 3.80
N ARG A 87 4.20 11.97 2.98
CA ARG A 87 2.89 11.49 3.44
C ARG A 87 2.96 10.09 4.03
N PHE A 88 3.74 9.17 3.42
CA PHE A 88 3.95 7.85 4.01
C PHE A 88 4.60 7.92 5.39
N ASP A 89 5.58 8.81 5.59
CA ASP A 89 6.23 8.99 6.89
C ASP A 89 5.26 9.53 7.93
N GLU A 90 4.47 10.55 7.57
CA GLU A 90 3.42 11.11 8.41
C GLU A 90 2.43 10.02 8.86
N TYR A 91 1.84 9.27 7.92
CA TYR A 91 0.86 8.22 8.23
C TYR A 91 1.46 7.02 8.97
N THR A 92 2.75 6.75 8.80
CA THR A 92 3.44 5.68 9.54
C THR A 92 3.57 6.04 11.02
N LEU A 93 3.78 7.33 11.33
CA LEU A 93 3.90 7.83 12.70
C LEU A 93 2.55 8.01 13.42
N MET A 94 1.43 8.04 12.69
CA MET A 94 0.09 8.14 13.28
C MET A 94 -0.27 6.90 14.12
N SER A 95 -1.09 7.09 15.16
CA SER A 95 -1.69 5.97 15.89
C SER A 95 -2.61 5.15 14.97
N GLU A 96 -2.79 3.85 15.27
CA GLU A 96 -3.64 2.98 14.44
C GLU A 96 -5.08 3.51 14.37
N ARG A 97 -5.62 3.95 15.51
CA ARG A 97 -6.95 4.57 15.60
C ARG A 97 -7.01 5.91 14.85
N GLY A 98 -5.99 6.76 14.96
CA GLY A 98 -5.94 8.03 14.24
C GLY A 98 -5.91 7.82 12.72
N LEU A 99 -5.13 6.85 12.25
CA LEU A 99 -5.07 6.50 10.83
C LEU A 99 -6.39 5.89 10.32
N ALA A 100 -7.05 5.05 11.12
CA ALA A 100 -8.37 4.52 10.80
C ALA A 100 -9.44 5.63 10.72
N ASP A 101 -9.43 6.56 11.66
CA ASP A 101 -10.36 7.70 11.68
C ASP A 101 -10.19 8.61 10.44
N LEU A 102 -8.94 8.89 10.05
CA LEU A 102 -8.62 9.62 8.82
C LEU A 102 -9.20 8.93 7.56
N ILE A 103 -9.15 7.59 7.52
CA ILE A 103 -9.64 6.82 6.38
C ILE A 103 -11.17 6.75 6.37
N PHE A 104 -11.80 6.41 7.49
CA PHE A 104 -13.22 6.05 7.52
C PHE A 104 -14.15 7.21 7.89
N LYS A 105 -13.77 8.06 8.85
CA LYS A 105 -14.64 9.12 9.39
C LYS A 105 -14.48 10.43 8.65
N GLU A 106 -13.27 10.78 8.24
CA GLU A 106 -12.97 12.04 7.56
C GLU A 106 -13.22 11.98 6.04
N GLY A 107 -13.83 10.91 5.54
CA GLY A 107 -14.13 10.74 4.11
C GLY A 107 -12.91 10.40 3.24
N GLY A 108 -11.78 10.03 3.86
CA GLY A 108 -10.51 9.74 3.18
C GLY A 108 -10.47 8.43 2.39
N ARG A 109 -11.45 7.54 2.58
CA ARG A 109 -11.43 6.15 2.10
C ARG A 109 -11.11 5.94 0.62
N PHE A 110 -11.48 6.90 -0.24
CA PHE A 110 -11.16 6.88 -1.68
C PHE A 110 -10.36 8.11 -2.13
N ASN A 111 -10.20 9.12 -1.27
CA ASN A 111 -9.50 10.36 -1.59
C ASN A 111 -8.05 10.38 -1.08
N ASN A 112 -7.66 9.41 -0.26
CA ASN A 112 -6.31 9.30 0.28
C ASN A 112 -5.75 7.88 0.13
N PRO A 113 -5.36 7.49 -1.10
CA PRO A 113 -4.80 6.16 -1.36
C PRO A 113 -3.48 5.92 -0.61
N ASP A 114 -2.76 6.98 -0.24
CA ASP A 114 -1.52 6.88 0.51
C ASP A 114 -1.78 6.43 1.96
N ALA A 115 -2.73 7.06 2.67
CA ALA A 115 -3.13 6.65 4.02
C ALA A 115 -3.66 5.20 4.05
N VAL A 116 -4.51 4.86 3.08
CA VAL A 116 -5.04 3.49 2.91
C VAL A 116 -3.91 2.47 2.72
N SER A 117 -2.93 2.80 1.89
CA SER A 117 -1.79 1.92 1.63
C SER A 117 -0.95 1.69 2.88
N VAL A 118 -0.69 2.74 3.67
CA VAL A 118 0.03 2.64 4.94
C VAL A 118 -0.75 1.81 5.96
N ALA A 119 -2.07 1.98 6.05
CA ALA A 119 -2.91 1.19 6.95
C ALA A 119 -2.92 -0.31 6.59
N ILE A 120 -2.96 -0.64 5.29
CA ILE A 120 -2.84 -2.02 4.81
C ILE A 120 -1.43 -2.57 5.10
N HIS A 121 -0.39 -1.79 4.84
CA HIS A 121 1.00 -2.19 5.08
C HIS A 121 1.28 -2.49 6.56
N ARG A 122 0.66 -1.73 7.45
CA ARG A 122 0.74 -1.93 8.91
C ARG A 122 -0.18 -3.04 9.43
N GLY A 123 -1.03 -3.64 8.58
CA GLY A 123 -1.98 -4.69 8.98
C GLY A 123 -3.21 -4.19 9.76
N ILE A 124 -3.43 -2.86 9.78
CA ILE A 124 -4.58 -2.23 10.44
C ILE A 124 -5.86 -2.55 9.67
N ILE A 125 -5.78 -2.52 8.33
CA ILE A 125 -6.90 -2.78 7.43
C ILE A 125 -6.54 -3.94 6.48
N ASP A 126 -7.41 -4.95 6.41
CA ASP A 126 -7.30 -6.01 5.38
C ASP A 126 -8.13 -5.67 4.14
N ASP A 127 -9.32 -5.10 4.35
CA ASP A 127 -10.23 -4.65 3.31
C ASP A 127 -10.72 -3.24 3.65
N VAL A 128 -10.44 -2.30 2.74
CA VAL A 128 -10.91 -0.92 2.80
C VAL A 128 -12.43 -0.85 2.89
N LYS A 129 -13.15 -1.92 2.51
CA LYS A 129 -14.60 -1.98 2.61
C LYS A 129 -15.16 -2.28 3.98
N ASN A 130 -14.35 -2.75 4.91
CA ASN A 130 -14.82 -3.27 6.18
C ASN A 130 -14.33 -2.43 7.37
N GLU A 131 -14.91 -1.24 7.51
CA GLU A 131 -14.65 -0.30 8.61
C GLU A 131 -14.80 -0.96 9.99
N ARG A 132 -15.90 -1.70 10.18
CA ARG A 132 -16.19 -2.34 11.47
C ARG A 132 -15.09 -3.32 11.88
N ALA A 133 -14.65 -4.17 10.96
CA ALA A 133 -13.59 -5.14 11.25
C ALA A 133 -12.25 -4.45 11.60
N CYS A 134 -11.95 -3.31 10.97
CA CYS A 134 -10.77 -2.51 11.31
C CYS A 134 -10.80 -2.06 12.78
N TYR A 135 -11.88 -1.40 13.22
CA TYR A 135 -11.98 -0.91 14.60
C TYR A 135 -12.02 -2.05 15.64
N GLU A 136 -12.69 -3.17 15.33
CA GLU A 136 -12.68 -4.34 16.20
C GLU A 136 -11.26 -4.91 16.40
N ARG A 137 -10.40 -4.87 15.37
CA ARG A 137 -9.00 -5.31 15.48
C ARG A 137 -8.18 -4.35 16.35
N ILE A 138 -8.30 -3.05 16.12
CA ILE A 138 -7.62 -2.01 16.91
C ILE A 138 -7.98 -2.15 18.39
N GLU A 139 -9.27 -2.28 18.71
CA GLU A 139 -9.72 -2.44 20.09
C GLU A 139 -9.19 -3.71 20.78
N ARG A 140 -8.95 -4.79 20.02
CA ARG A 140 -8.32 -6.01 20.55
C ARG A 140 -6.84 -5.79 20.85
N GLN A 141 -6.13 -5.09 19.96
CA GLN A 141 -4.71 -4.77 20.16
C GLN A 141 -4.50 -3.79 21.33
N GLU A 142 -5.33 -2.76 21.43
CA GLU A 142 -5.32 -1.79 22.54
C GLU A 142 -5.55 -2.49 23.89
N ARG A 143 -6.52 -3.42 23.97
CA ARG A 143 -6.78 -4.22 25.18
C ARG A 143 -5.58 -5.10 25.56
N ASN A 144 -5.04 -5.86 24.62
CA ASN A 144 -3.91 -6.76 24.88
C ASN A 144 -2.64 -6.00 25.34
N ASN A 145 -2.40 -4.79 24.81
CA ASN A 145 -1.27 -3.95 25.21
C ASN A 145 -1.44 -3.28 26.58
N THR A 146 -2.68 -3.17 27.08
CA THR A 146 -2.96 -2.58 28.41
C THR A 146 -2.90 -3.63 29.52
N GLU A 147 -3.03 -4.91 29.16
CA GLU A 147 -2.99 -6.07 30.07
C GLU A 147 -1.61 -6.74 30.17
N SER A 148 -0.61 -6.29 29.38
CA SER A 148 0.80 -6.74 29.42
C SER A 148 1.70 -5.75 30.17
#